data_AF-A0AAU4IB27-F1
#
_entry.id   AF-A0AAU4IB27-F1
#
_cell.length_a   1.000
_cell.length_b   1.000
_cell.length_c   1.000
_cell.angle_alpha   90.00
_cell.angle_beta   90.00
_cell.angle_gamma   90.00
#
_symmetry.space_group_name_H-M   'P 1'
#
loop_
_entity.id
_entity.type
_entity.pdbx_description
1 polymer ?
#
loop_
_entity_poly.entity_id
_entity_poly.type
_entity_poly.pdbx_seq_one_letter_code
_entity_poly.pdbx_strand_id
1 'polypeptide(L)'
;MRSSSAAIRERSVRGLRGLRALPAAAATAAVLALAGCSAAAPAPEVAGGERGGQSKPQDDNAVRRAWVDCMHKQGQTSVEQDKDGNIGFPAASTDTGLPSGYDAASRLCDEKVPGIHQVQQADNAKYVEMARKWVECARKNGYADMPDPDPKEGVVVIPRAVFDAAKWDAAARACDAQFPLPGYRIGE
;
A
#
# COMPACT_ATOMS: atom_id res chain seq x y z
N MET A 1 33.80 29.13 -40.24
CA MET A 1 33.96 27.78 -40.85
C MET A 1 32.69 27.44 -41.61
N ARG A 2 32.84 26.73 -42.74
CA ARG A 2 31.94 26.64 -43.90
C ARG A 2 30.69 25.76 -43.69
N SER A 3 29.65 26.09 -44.45
CA SER A 3 28.47 25.29 -44.81
C SER A 3 28.76 23.86 -45.26
N SER A 4 27.81 22.95 -45.03
CA SER A 4 27.20 22.00 -46.00
C SER A 4 26.37 20.99 -45.19
N SER A 5 25.04 20.89 -45.31
CA SER A 5 24.20 20.33 -46.40
C SER A 5 23.59 18.98 -46.02
N ALA A 6 22.28 18.89 -46.31
CA ALA A 6 21.31 17.83 -46.06
C ALA A 6 21.68 16.41 -46.53
N ALA A 7 21.04 15.40 -45.92
CA ALA A 7 20.57 14.22 -46.63
C ALA A 7 19.34 13.60 -45.93
N ILE A 8 18.20 13.77 -46.59
CA ILE A 8 16.94 13.05 -46.41
C ILE A 8 17.14 11.60 -46.89
N ARG A 9 16.62 10.61 -46.16
CA ARG A 9 16.28 9.32 -46.78
C ARG A 9 15.07 8.66 -46.10
N GLU A 10 13.93 8.87 -46.73
CA GLU A 10 12.74 8.02 -46.62
C GLU A 10 12.98 6.66 -47.30
N ARG A 11 12.35 5.61 -46.74
CA ARG A 11 11.85 4.35 -47.35
C ARG A 11 11.53 3.41 -46.18
N SER A 12 10.47 2.60 -46.16
CA SER A 12 9.45 2.27 -47.14
C SER A 12 8.30 1.60 -46.40
N VAL A 13 7.09 1.93 -46.83
CA VAL A 13 5.79 1.31 -46.50
C VAL A 13 5.73 -0.12 -47.07
N ARG A 14 5.03 -1.04 -46.37
CA ARG A 14 4.29 -2.25 -46.84
C ARG A 14 3.99 -3.13 -45.60
N GLY A 15 2.81 -3.66 -45.30
CA GLY A 15 1.47 -3.67 -45.88
C GLY A 15 0.49 -4.08 -44.75
N LEU A 16 -0.72 -3.52 -44.65
CA LEU A 16 -1.95 -3.86 -45.36
C LEU A 16 -2.39 -5.34 -45.25
N ARG A 17 -3.63 -5.49 -44.73
CA ARG A 17 -4.62 -6.60 -44.84
C ARG A 17 -4.70 -7.50 -43.58
N GLY A 18 -5.85 -7.67 -42.94
CA GLY A 18 -7.20 -7.29 -43.34
C GLY A 18 -8.20 -7.29 -42.19
N LEU A 19 -9.16 -6.38 -42.33
CA LEU A 19 -10.43 -6.40 -41.63
C LEU A 19 -11.27 -7.59 -42.11
N ARG A 20 -11.98 -8.24 -41.18
CA ARG A 20 -13.28 -8.86 -41.47
C ARG A 20 -14.24 -8.42 -40.37
N ALA A 21 -15.26 -7.70 -40.81
CA ALA A 21 -16.37 -7.20 -40.02
C ALA A 21 -17.69 -7.77 -40.59
N LEU A 22 -18.64 -7.99 -39.67
CA LEU A 22 -20.12 -8.07 -39.83
C LEU A 22 -20.73 -9.35 -40.42
N PRO A 23 -22.07 -9.63 -40.26
CA PRO A 23 -23.18 -8.91 -39.57
C PRO A 23 -24.03 -9.78 -38.59
N ALA A 24 -24.75 -9.25 -37.59
CA ALA A 24 -26.12 -8.67 -37.52
C ALA A 24 -27.33 -9.64 -37.38
N ALA A 25 -28.04 -9.47 -36.26
CA ALA A 25 -29.49 -9.47 -36.00
C ALA A 25 -30.43 -10.55 -36.59
N ALA A 26 -31.19 -11.19 -35.69
CA ALA A 26 -32.55 -11.67 -35.97
C ALA A 26 -33.45 -11.38 -34.76
N ALA A 27 -34.39 -10.45 -34.94
CA ALA A 27 -35.49 -10.16 -34.03
C ALA A 27 -36.64 -11.13 -34.31
N THR A 28 -37.26 -11.68 -33.27
CA THR A 28 -38.56 -12.35 -33.34
C THR A 28 -39.48 -11.83 -32.23
N ALA A 29 -40.73 -11.57 -32.62
CA ALA A 29 -41.74 -10.87 -31.84
C ALA A 29 -42.64 -11.83 -31.05
N ALA A 30 -42.99 -11.38 -29.84
CA ALA A 30 -44.26 -11.48 -29.09
C ALA A 30 -45.02 -12.83 -28.96
N VAL A 31 -45.25 -13.26 -27.70
CA VAL A 31 -46.58 -13.64 -27.18
C VAL A 31 -46.66 -13.28 -25.68
N LEU A 32 -47.67 -12.49 -25.31
CA LEU A 32 -48.13 -12.26 -23.93
C LEU A 32 -49.00 -13.45 -23.49
N ALA A 33 -48.67 -14.06 -22.35
CA ALA A 33 -49.60 -14.92 -21.61
C ALA A 33 -49.47 -14.61 -20.10
N LEU A 34 -50.47 -13.89 -19.57
CA LEU A 34 -50.71 -13.75 -18.13
C LEU A 34 -51.52 -14.96 -17.66
N ALA A 35 -50.91 -15.86 -16.89
CA ALA A 35 -51.61 -16.79 -16.00
C ALA A 35 -50.65 -17.42 -14.97
N GLY A 36 -50.99 -17.31 -13.68
CA GLY A 36 -50.56 -18.26 -12.66
C GLY A 36 -49.38 -17.85 -11.77
N CYS A 37 -49.61 -17.00 -10.77
CA CYS A 37 -48.69 -16.87 -9.62
C CYS A 37 -48.97 -18.04 -8.65
N SER A 38 -48.30 -19.16 -8.88
CA SER A 38 -48.28 -20.31 -7.99
C SER A 38 -46.86 -20.87 -7.91
N ALA A 39 -46.37 -21.02 -6.68
CA ALA A 39 -45.18 -21.76 -6.27
C ALA A 39 -43.86 -21.41 -7.00
N ALA A 40 -43.02 -20.60 -6.33
CA ALA A 40 -41.66 -20.31 -6.73
C ALA A 40 -40.82 -21.60 -6.83
N ALA A 41 -40.51 -22.02 -8.06
CA ALA A 41 -39.40 -22.91 -8.36
C ALA A 41 -38.09 -22.08 -8.43
N PRO A 42 -36.95 -22.65 -8.01
CA PRO A 42 -35.70 -21.90 -7.87
C PRO A 42 -35.17 -21.43 -9.23
N ALA A 43 -34.83 -20.15 -9.30
CA ALA A 43 -34.15 -19.55 -10.44
C ALA A 43 -32.72 -20.14 -10.60
N PRO A 44 -32.18 -20.21 -11.83
CA PRO A 44 -30.78 -20.57 -12.01
C PRO A 44 -29.88 -19.56 -11.32
N GLU A 45 -28.99 -20.07 -10.49
CA GLU A 45 -28.00 -19.34 -9.73
C GLU A 45 -27.02 -18.65 -10.71
N VAL A 46 -27.29 -17.38 -11.00
CA VAL A 46 -26.28 -16.49 -11.58
C VAL A 46 -25.33 -16.10 -10.45
N ALA A 47 -24.08 -16.54 -10.57
CA ALA A 47 -23.03 -16.34 -9.57
C ALA A 47 -22.81 -14.85 -9.29
N GLY A 48 -23.35 -14.38 -8.16
CA GLY A 48 -23.22 -13.00 -7.72
C GLY A 48 -24.23 -12.68 -6.63
N GLY A 49 -24.03 -13.22 -5.43
CA GLY A 49 -25.05 -13.04 -4.41
C GLY A 49 -24.74 -13.50 -2.98
N GLU A 50 -23.49 -13.48 -2.50
CA GLU A 50 -23.21 -13.63 -1.07
C GLU A 50 -22.27 -12.53 -0.56
N ARG A 51 -22.87 -11.59 0.18
CA ARG A 51 -22.16 -10.74 1.13
C ARG A 51 -21.69 -11.62 2.27
N GLY A 52 -20.45 -12.09 2.14
CA GLY A 52 -19.82 -12.96 3.13
C GLY A 52 -18.64 -13.71 2.56
N GLY A 53 -17.93 -13.13 1.60
CA GLY A 53 -16.67 -13.69 1.13
C GLY A 53 -15.63 -13.55 2.22
N GLN A 54 -15.52 -14.53 3.11
CA GLN A 54 -14.24 -14.83 3.74
C GLN A 54 -13.28 -15.16 2.60
N SER A 55 -12.53 -14.15 2.18
CA SER A 55 -11.33 -14.35 1.37
C SER A 55 -10.55 -15.49 2.00
N LYS A 56 -10.09 -16.44 1.16
CA LYS A 56 -9.16 -17.49 1.60
C LYS A 56 -8.08 -16.85 2.48
N PRO A 57 -7.60 -17.52 3.54
CA PRO A 57 -6.46 -17.04 4.31
C PRO A 57 -5.34 -16.68 3.33
N GLN A 58 -5.06 -15.39 3.22
CA GLN A 58 -4.00 -14.88 2.37
C GLN A 58 -2.71 -14.99 3.17
N ASP A 59 -1.62 -15.43 2.53
CA ASP A 59 -0.31 -15.42 3.17
C ASP A 59 0.18 -13.97 3.25
N ASP A 60 0.01 -13.34 4.42
CA ASP A 60 0.43 -11.96 4.71
C ASP A 60 1.88 -11.70 4.31
N ASN A 61 2.77 -12.68 4.47
CA ASN A 61 4.17 -12.53 4.06
C ASN A 61 4.32 -12.51 2.55
N ALA A 62 3.54 -13.29 1.80
CA ALA A 62 3.54 -13.21 0.35
C ALA A 62 3.02 -11.86 -0.15
N VAL A 63 2.02 -11.28 0.53
CA VAL A 63 1.50 -9.94 0.20
C VAL A 63 2.58 -8.88 0.37
N ARG A 64 3.28 -8.92 1.50
CA ARG A 64 4.36 -7.97 1.80
C ARG A 64 5.51 -8.10 0.81
N ARG A 65 5.93 -9.32 0.46
CA ARG A 65 6.93 -9.52 -0.62
C ARG A 65 6.49 -8.88 -1.93
N ALA A 66 5.23 -9.10 -2.33
CA ALA A 66 4.70 -8.51 -3.57
C ALA A 66 4.69 -6.97 -3.53
N TRP A 67 4.45 -6.38 -2.36
CA TRP A 67 4.55 -4.93 -2.16
C TRP A 67 5.99 -4.43 -2.19
N VAL A 68 6.93 -5.11 -1.53
CA VAL A 68 8.37 -4.79 -1.61
C VAL A 68 8.86 -4.85 -3.06
N ASP A 69 8.49 -5.90 -3.80
CA ASP A 69 8.82 -6.04 -5.22
C ASP A 69 8.24 -4.89 -6.06
N CYS A 70 7.04 -4.41 -5.72
CA CYS A 70 6.44 -3.25 -6.36
C CYS A 70 7.25 -1.98 -6.07
N MET A 71 7.64 -1.77 -4.81
CA MET A 71 8.43 -0.63 -4.38
C MET A 71 9.79 -0.58 -5.06
N HIS A 72 10.47 -1.74 -5.18
CA HIS A 72 11.71 -1.86 -5.95
C HIS A 72 11.54 -1.43 -7.41
N LYS A 73 10.43 -1.81 -8.05
CA LYS A 73 10.10 -1.37 -9.42
C LYS A 73 9.82 0.13 -9.52
N GLN A 74 9.43 0.77 -8.42
CA GLN A 74 9.29 2.24 -8.33
C GLN A 74 10.62 2.94 -7.96
N GLY A 75 11.74 2.21 -7.94
CA GLY A 75 13.06 2.75 -7.60
C GLY A 75 13.37 2.79 -6.11
N GLN A 76 12.47 2.28 -5.25
CA GLN A 76 12.64 2.24 -3.79
C GLN A 76 13.36 0.95 -3.39
N THR A 77 14.54 0.70 -3.94
CA THR A 77 15.28 -0.57 -3.81
C THR A 77 15.78 -0.87 -2.39
N SER A 78 15.77 0.13 -1.51
CA SER A 78 16.14 -0.03 -0.10
C SER A 78 14.99 -0.56 0.74
N VAL A 79 13.75 -0.66 0.24
CA VAL A 79 12.66 -1.25 1.03
C VAL A 79 12.90 -2.74 1.15
N GLU A 80 12.93 -3.31 2.35
CA GLU A 80 13.18 -4.75 2.55
C GLU A 80 12.11 -5.37 3.46
N GLN A 81 11.91 -6.69 3.31
CA GLN A 81 11.16 -7.48 4.29
C GLN A 81 12.16 -8.19 5.20
N ASP A 82 12.03 -8.02 6.51
CA ASP A 82 12.85 -8.71 7.50
C ASP A 82 12.43 -10.19 7.68
N LYS A 83 13.21 -10.92 8.48
CA LYS A 83 12.97 -12.33 8.80
C LYS A 83 11.65 -12.60 9.54
N ASP A 84 11.11 -11.59 10.21
CA ASP A 84 9.86 -11.66 10.98
C ASP A 84 8.66 -11.22 10.13
N GLY A 85 8.91 -10.90 8.86
CA GLY A 85 7.91 -10.52 7.89
C GLY A 85 7.63 -9.03 7.84
N ASN A 86 8.23 -8.20 8.69
CA ASN A 86 7.96 -6.76 8.69
C ASN A 86 8.66 -6.08 7.52
N ILE A 87 8.00 -5.07 6.96
CA ILE A 87 8.60 -4.20 5.94
C ILE A 87 9.36 -3.10 6.66
N GLY A 88 10.62 -2.91 6.31
CA GLY A 88 11.49 -1.87 6.85
C GLY A 88 12.39 -1.26 5.80
N PHE A 89 13.17 -0.28 6.24
CA PHE A 89 14.29 0.25 5.48
C PHE A 89 15.56 -0.11 6.25
N PRO A 90 16.63 -0.57 5.58
CA PRO A 90 17.92 -0.72 6.22
C PRO A 90 18.31 0.65 6.76
N ALA A 91 18.74 0.67 8.03
CA ALA A 91 19.04 1.87 8.79
C ALA A 91 20.14 2.72 8.11
N ALA A 92 19.71 3.61 7.22
CA ALA A 92 20.44 4.76 6.68
C ALA A 92 19.34 5.67 6.10
N SER A 93 18.63 6.46 6.88
CA SER A 93 19.09 7.23 8.02
C SER A 93 17.93 7.71 8.86
N THR A 94 18.12 7.78 10.17
CA THR A 94 17.30 8.61 11.06
C THR A 94 17.45 10.12 10.80
N ASP A 95 18.34 10.51 9.87
CA ASP A 95 18.78 11.90 9.65
C ASP A 95 18.28 12.51 8.31
N THR A 96 17.98 11.66 7.33
CA THR A 96 17.34 11.98 6.05
C THR A 96 16.13 11.07 5.94
N GLY A 97 14.92 11.64 5.89
CA GLY A 97 13.67 10.89 5.93
C GLY A 97 13.48 9.91 4.76
N LEU A 98 12.23 9.50 4.54
CA LEU A 98 11.88 8.58 3.45
C LEU A 98 12.47 9.07 2.10
N PRO A 99 12.95 8.16 1.22
CA PRO A 99 13.51 8.55 -0.06
C PRO A 99 12.51 9.36 -0.90
N SER A 100 13.02 10.21 -1.79
CA SER A 100 12.16 11.02 -2.65
C SER A 100 11.22 10.15 -3.48
N GLY A 101 9.96 10.59 -3.59
CA GLY A 101 8.92 9.84 -4.30
C GLY A 101 8.36 8.63 -3.56
N TYR A 102 8.79 8.34 -2.33
CA TYR A 102 8.27 7.21 -1.54
C TYR A 102 6.74 7.21 -1.44
N ASP A 103 6.13 8.33 -1.05
CA ASP A 103 4.66 8.39 -0.87
C ASP A 103 3.91 8.08 -2.17
N ALA A 104 4.45 8.52 -3.32
CA ALA A 104 3.85 8.24 -4.62
C ALA A 104 4.00 6.77 -4.99
N ALA A 105 5.18 6.19 -4.76
CA ALA A 105 5.45 4.77 -4.97
C ALA A 105 4.57 3.88 -4.07
N SER A 106 4.50 4.21 -2.78
CA SER A 106 3.70 3.52 -1.77
C SER A 106 2.23 3.48 -2.16
N ARG A 107 1.61 4.64 -2.46
CA ARG A 107 0.21 4.70 -2.92
C ARG A 107 -0.04 3.86 -4.16
N LEU A 108 0.86 3.93 -5.14
CA LEU A 108 0.75 3.13 -6.36
C LEU A 108 0.83 1.62 -6.06
N CYS A 109 1.69 1.22 -5.13
CA CYS A 109 1.84 -0.18 -4.74
C CYS A 109 0.69 -0.67 -3.87
N ASP A 110 0.11 0.19 -3.04
CA ASP A 110 -1.09 -0.09 -2.25
C ASP A 110 -2.28 -0.43 -3.15
N GLU A 111 -2.46 0.33 -4.24
CA GLU A 111 -3.50 0.07 -5.24
C GLU A 111 -3.25 -1.21 -6.05
N LYS A 112 -1.98 -1.55 -6.30
CA LYS A 112 -1.59 -2.66 -7.19
C LYS A 112 -1.48 -4.01 -6.51
N VAL A 113 -1.29 -4.05 -5.20
CA VAL A 113 -1.02 -5.31 -4.47
C VAL A 113 -2.29 -5.74 -3.74
N PRO A 114 -3.00 -6.77 -4.25
CA PRO A 114 -4.22 -7.22 -3.60
C PRO A 114 -3.95 -7.70 -2.18
N GLY A 115 -4.78 -7.29 -1.23
CA GLY A 115 -4.67 -7.70 0.18
C GLY A 115 -3.74 -6.84 1.03
N ILE A 116 -2.95 -5.92 0.44
CA ILE A 116 -1.97 -5.15 1.22
C ILE A 116 -2.63 -4.23 2.24
N HIS A 117 -3.78 -3.63 1.92
CA HIS A 117 -4.51 -2.82 2.88
C HIS A 117 -4.93 -3.63 4.11
N GLN A 118 -5.38 -4.87 3.94
CA GLN A 118 -5.76 -5.73 5.07
C GLN A 118 -4.55 -6.04 5.96
N VAL A 119 -3.40 -6.34 5.34
CA VAL A 119 -2.14 -6.61 6.05
C VAL A 119 -1.66 -5.36 6.79
N GLN A 120 -1.64 -4.19 6.14
CA GLN A 120 -1.23 -2.92 6.76
C GLN A 120 -2.14 -2.55 7.94
N GLN A 121 -3.46 -2.74 7.82
CA GLN A 121 -4.37 -2.44 8.93
C GLN A 121 -4.16 -3.37 10.14
N ALA A 122 -3.87 -4.65 9.90
CA ALA A 122 -3.54 -5.59 10.97
C ALA A 122 -2.23 -5.19 11.69
N ASP A 123 -1.23 -4.78 10.92
CA ASP A 123 0.03 -4.27 11.47
C ASP A 123 -0.12 -2.98 12.26
N ASN A 124 -0.91 -2.04 11.73
CA ASN A 124 -1.17 -0.75 12.35
C ASN A 124 -1.67 -0.91 13.80
N ALA A 125 -2.60 -1.84 14.05
CA ALA A 125 -3.09 -2.09 15.41
C ALA A 125 -1.97 -2.53 16.37
N LYS A 126 -1.09 -3.43 15.91
CA LYS A 126 0.10 -3.89 16.65
C LYS A 126 1.07 -2.74 16.89
N TYR A 127 1.33 -1.91 15.88
CA TYR A 127 2.22 -0.77 15.95
C TYR A 127 1.72 0.32 16.89
N VAL A 128 0.42 0.62 16.87
CA VAL A 128 -0.21 1.57 17.81
C VAL A 128 -0.02 1.12 19.26
N GLU A 129 -0.27 -0.16 19.57
CA GLU A 129 -0.09 -0.68 20.92
C GLU A 129 1.39 -0.61 21.36
N MET A 130 2.31 -1.00 20.48
CA MET A 130 3.74 -0.96 20.73
C MET A 130 4.25 0.47 20.97
N ALA A 131 3.80 1.42 20.15
CA ALA A 131 4.17 2.83 20.28
C ALA A 131 3.63 3.44 21.58
N ARG A 132 2.40 3.08 22.00
CA ARG A 132 1.86 3.51 23.30
C ARG A 132 2.72 3.03 24.47
N LYS A 133 3.15 1.75 24.45
CA LYS A 133 4.04 1.18 25.46
C LYS A 133 5.39 1.88 25.50
N TRP A 134 5.97 2.20 24.33
CA TRP A 134 7.21 2.97 24.27
C TRP A 134 7.04 4.38 24.84
N VAL A 135 5.96 5.08 24.47
CA VAL A 135 5.68 6.44 24.98
C VAL A 135 5.48 6.43 26.49
N GLU A 136 4.75 5.45 27.05
CA GLU A 136 4.64 5.28 28.50
C GLU A 136 6.00 5.05 29.17
N CYS A 137 6.86 4.24 28.55
CA CYS A 137 8.22 4.01 29.02
C CYS A 137 9.05 5.30 28.98
N ALA A 138 8.99 6.06 27.88
CA ALA A 138 9.71 7.32 27.73
C ALA A 138 9.29 8.36 28.79
N ARG A 139 7.99 8.47 29.06
CA ARG A 139 7.46 9.34 30.12
C ARG A 139 7.98 8.97 31.51
N LYS A 140 8.01 7.67 31.83
CA LYS A 140 8.58 7.15 33.10
C LYS A 140 10.08 7.39 33.22
N ASN A 141 10.80 7.50 32.10
CA ASN A 141 12.25 7.70 32.04
C ASN A 141 12.68 9.16 31.76
N GLY A 142 11.82 10.13 32.09
CA GLY A 142 12.20 11.54 32.11
C GLY A 142 11.76 12.36 30.88
N TYR A 143 11.06 11.74 29.92
CA TYR A 143 10.43 12.44 28.80
C TYR A 143 8.91 12.60 29.02
N ALA A 144 8.53 13.27 30.11
CA ALA A 144 7.13 13.40 30.54
C ALA A 144 6.20 14.00 29.47
N ASP A 145 6.70 14.93 28.67
CA ASP A 145 5.92 15.64 27.63
C ASP A 145 5.88 14.90 26.28
N MET A 146 6.35 13.65 26.23
CA MET A 146 6.27 12.83 25.01
C MET A 146 4.80 12.70 24.58
N PRO A 147 4.43 13.08 23.35
CA PRO A 147 3.06 12.94 22.86
C PRO A 147 2.68 11.47 22.64
N ASP A 148 1.37 11.19 22.65
CA ASP A 148 0.85 9.89 22.24
C ASP A 148 1.05 9.67 20.72
N PRO A 149 1.19 8.42 20.27
CA PRO A 149 1.25 8.12 18.85
C PRO A 149 -0.09 8.35 18.15
N ASP A 150 -0.03 8.53 16.83
CA ASP A 150 -1.23 8.52 16.00
C ASP A 150 -2.02 7.22 16.22
N PRO A 151 -3.34 7.30 16.49
CA PRO A 151 -4.14 6.13 16.87
C PRO A 151 -4.43 5.17 15.71
N LYS A 152 -4.12 5.56 14.47
CA LYS A 152 -4.28 4.73 13.26
C LYS A 152 -2.97 4.12 12.83
N GLU A 153 -1.88 4.89 12.85
CA GLU A 153 -0.60 4.47 12.24
C GLU A 153 0.46 4.09 13.29
N GLY A 154 0.27 4.48 14.56
CA GLY A 154 1.25 4.23 15.62
C GLY A 154 2.50 5.11 15.54
N VAL A 155 2.54 6.08 14.61
CA VAL A 155 3.65 7.01 14.45
C VAL A 155 3.62 8.09 15.53
N VAL A 156 4.76 8.31 16.19
CA VAL A 156 4.89 9.42 17.16
C VAL A 156 5.28 10.70 16.42
N VAL A 157 4.41 11.72 16.45
CA VAL A 157 4.72 13.05 15.90
C VAL A 157 5.10 13.97 17.04
N ILE A 158 6.38 14.36 17.10
CA ILE A 158 6.92 15.20 18.17
C ILE A 158 7.01 16.63 17.66
N PRO A 159 6.24 17.59 18.20
CA PRO A 159 6.39 18.99 17.82
C PRO A 159 7.82 19.46 18.05
N ARG A 160 8.40 20.23 17.13
CA ARG A 160 9.78 20.74 17.27
C ARG A 160 10.00 21.51 18.57
N ALA A 161 8.98 22.24 19.03
CA ALA A 161 9.02 23.01 20.28
C ALA A 161 9.21 22.14 21.53
N VAL A 162 8.85 20.86 21.49
CA VAL A 162 8.98 19.93 22.64
C VAL A 162 10.09 18.90 22.45
N PHE A 163 10.71 18.84 21.27
CA PHE A 163 11.75 17.86 20.99
C PHE A 163 13.03 18.17 21.79
N ASP A 164 13.38 17.27 22.70
CA ASP A 164 14.63 17.28 23.46
C ASP A 164 15.47 16.04 23.11
N ALA A 165 16.61 16.27 22.45
CA ALA A 165 17.50 15.20 21.99
C ALA A 165 18.09 14.38 23.16
N ALA A 166 18.42 15.00 24.28
CA ALA A 166 19.02 14.30 25.42
C ALA A 166 17.98 13.39 26.09
N LYS A 167 16.74 13.87 26.24
CA LYS A 167 15.62 13.05 26.74
C LYS A 167 15.23 11.96 25.76
N TRP A 168 15.25 12.24 24.46
CA TRP A 168 15.03 11.25 23.40
C TRP A 168 16.04 10.10 23.51
N ASP A 169 17.33 10.42 23.53
CA ASP A 169 18.40 9.43 23.63
C ASP A 169 18.32 8.60 24.91
N ALA A 170 17.95 9.22 26.03
CA ALA A 170 17.75 8.53 27.30
C ALA A 170 16.56 7.55 27.22
N ALA A 171 15.43 7.99 26.65
CA ALA A 171 14.24 7.15 26.45
C ALA A 171 14.52 6.00 25.48
N ALA A 172 15.16 6.27 24.33
CA ALA A 172 15.53 5.26 23.34
C ALA A 172 16.40 4.15 23.97
N ARG A 173 17.45 4.52 24.71
CA ARG A 173 18.29 3.56 25.43
C ARG A 173 17.53 2.72 26.45
N ALA A 174 16.54 3.30 27.13
CA ALA A 174 15.76 2.61 28.15
C ALA A 174 14.65 1.71 27.58
N CYS A 175 14.07 2.09 26.44
CA CYS A 175 12.79 1.57 25.98
C CYS A 175 12.88 0.73 24.68
N ASP A 176 13.83 1.00 23.77
CA ASP A 176 13.85 0.41 22.42
C ASP A 176 14.02 -1.11 22.43
N ALA A 177 14.77 -1.64 23.39
CA ALA A 177 14.98 -3.08 23.52
C ALA A 177 13.69 -3.86 23.85
N GLN A 178 12.73 -3.21 24.50
CA GLN A 178 11.46 -3.84 24.89
C GLN A 178 10.31 -3.44 23.97
N PHE A 179 10.33 -2.22 23.47
CA PHE A 179 9.25 -1.63 22.67
C PHE A 179 9.83 -0.94 21.44
N PRO A 180 10.28 -1.68 20.41
CA PRO A 180 10.83 -1.03 19.23
C PRO A 180 9.79 -0.08 18.63
N LEU A 181 10.12 1.21 18.46
CA LEU A 181 9.17 2.16 17.89
C LEU A 181 8.93 1.83 16.41
N PRO A 182 7.66 1.78 15.96
CA PRO A 182 7.35 1.57 14.55
C PRO A 182 7.74 2.77 13.67
N GLY A 183 7.80 3.97 14.26
CA GLY A 183 8.27 5.18 13.60
C GLY A 183 8.03 6.45 14.42
N TYR A 184 8.81 7.48 14.12
CA TYR A 184 8.63 8.82 14.68
C TYR A 184 9.02 9.88 13.64
N ARG A 185 8.52 11.11 13.84
CA ARG A 185 8.91 12.28 13.05
C ARG A 185 8.83 13.54 13.90
N ILE A 186 9.74 14.47 13.62
CA ILE A 186 9.70 15.81 14.23
C ILE A 186 8.78 16.66 13.36
N GLY A 187 7.65 17.07 13.94
CA GLY A 187 6.71 17.99 13.31
C GLY A 187 7.28 19.41 13.26
N GLU A 188 6.71 20.26 12.39
CA GLU A 188 7.05 21.68 12.34
C GLU A 188 6.64 22.43 13.61
#